data_AF-A0A7X9KNZ5-F1
#
_entry.id   AF-A0A7X9KNZ5-F1
#
_cell.length_a   1.000
_cell.length_b   1.000
_cell.length_c   1.000
_cell.angle_alpha   90.00
_cell.angle_beta   90.00
_cell.angle_gamma   90.00
#
_symmetry.space_group_name_H-M   'P 1'
#
loop_
_entity.id
_entity.type
_entity.pdbx_description
1 polymer ?
#
loop_
_entity_poly.entity_id
_entity_poly.type
_entity_poly.pdbx_seq_one_letter_code
_entity_poly.pdbx_strand_id
1 'polypeptide(L)'
;MKTIFLLIISILAVAVLPAQPNFTALQLNPVYPGQNSGVEFVYNQSLSSLIRKEPIKVAVYLIGKEIKAMEPTLKHYGSNYKGWVQTDSTTNAIAFVFYAGEEKDVNANKGYVVPVYNNKKEPVSGYYGAAANLWGGGMSDYFLGIEANTGVALMVLEEGIAKDPQLKYDPEFLGNYFNF
;
A
#
# COMPACT_ATOMS: atom_id res chain seq x y z
N MET A 1 -22.00 -26.96 -50.73
CA MET A 1 -21.78 -27.88 -49.60
C MET A 1 -20.54 -27.44 -48.85
N LYS A 2 -20.72 -27.09 -47.56
CA LYS A 2 -19.83 -27.46 -46.44
C LYS A 2 -18.39 -26.94 -46.42
N THR A 3 -18.20 -25.92 -45.56
CA THR A 3 -17.19 -25.85 -44.45
C THR A 3 -15.70 -25.70 -44.82
N ILE A 4 -14.84 -24.93 -44.16
CA ILE A 4 -14.75 -24.48 -42.76
C ILE A 4 -14.11 -23.09 -42.71
N PHE A 5 -14.65 -22.26 -41.83
CA PHE A 5 -14.14 -21.00 -41.31
C PHE A 5 -12.98 -21.32 -40.35
N LEU A 6 -11.74 -20.91 -40.64
CA LEU A 6 -10.62 -21.05 -39.69
C LEU A 6 -10.29 -19.67 -39.11
N LEU A 7 -11.02 -19.34 -38.05
CA LEU A 7 -10.79 -18.20 -37.18
C LEU A 7 -9.48 -18.45 -36.41
N ILE A 8 -8.43 -17.73 -36.74
CA ILE A 8 -7.23 -17.66 -35.89
C ILE A 8 -7.56 -16.68 -34.76
N ILE A 9 -8.04 -17.21 -33.64
CA ILE A 9 -8.13 -16.48 -32.37
C ILE A 9 -6.69 -16.36 -31.86
N SER A 10 -5.99 -15.30 -32.24
CA SER A 10 -4.79 -14.88 -31.51
C SER A 10 -5.24 -14.39 -30.14
N ILE A 11 -5.04 -15.24 -29.14
CA ILE A 11 -5.18 -14.93 -27.72
C ILE A 11 -4.18 -13.82 -27.40
N LEU A 12 -4.67 -12.58 -27.28
CA LEU A 12 -3.98 -11.51 -26.59
C LEU A 12 -3.93 -11.88 -25.10
N ALA A 13 -2.89 -12.62 -24.71
CA ALA A 13 -2.49 -12.71 -23.31
C ALA A 13 -1.95 -11.34 -22.90
N VAL A 14 -2.84 -10.41 -22.55
CA VAL A 14 -2.43 -9.21 -21.83
C VAL A 14 -1.98 -9.70 -20.47
N ALA A 15 -0.66 -9.79 -20.27
CA ALA A 15 -0.11 -10.01 -18.96
C ALA A 15 -0.60 -8.85 -18.08
N VAL A 16 -1.56 -9.12 -17.21
CA VAL A 16 -1.98 -8.20 -16.17
C VAL A 16 -0.81 -8.11 -15.21
N LEU A 17 0.11 -7.17 -15.46
CA LEU A 17 1.08 -6.77 -14.45
C LEU A 17 0.26 -6.36 -13.21
N PRO A 18 0.57 -6.87 -12.01
CA PRO A 18 -0.13 -6.45 -10.80
C PRO A 18 -0.13 -4.92 -10.75
N ALA A 19 -1.32 -4.32 -10.70
CA ALA A 19 -1.49 -2.88 -10.68
C ALA A 19 -0.77 -2.34 -9.43
N GLN A 20 0.33 -1.64 -9.64
CA GLN A 20 1.07 -0.99 -8.57
C GLN A 20 0.16 0.08 -7.94
N PRO A 21 0.27 0.33 -6.63
CA PRO A 21 -0.26 1.57 -6.08
C PRO A 21 0.53 2.73 -6.68
N ASN A 22 -0.01 3.31 -7.76
CA ASN A 22 0.53 4.52 -8.36
C ASN A 22 0.02 5.71 -7.56
N PHE A 23 0.89 6.29 -6.74
CA PHE A 23 0.60 7.51 -6.02
C PHE A 23 0.97 8.72 -6.87
N THR A 24 0.07 9.69 -6.97
CA THR A 24 0.34 10.92 -7.72
C THR A 24 1.38 11.78 -7.01
N ALA A 25 1.28 11.91 -5.68
CA ALA A 25 2.13 12.80 -4.89
C ALA A 25 3.31 12.09 -4.19
N LEU A 26 3.40 10.76 -4.21
CA LEU A 26 4.43 10.01 -3.49
C LEU A 26 5.24 9.14 -4.43
N GLN A 27 6.57 9.24 -4.34
CA GLN A 27 7.51 8.37 -5.05
C GLN A 27 8.41 7.65 -4.04
N LEU A 28 8.77 6.42 -4.36
CA LEU A 28 9.57 5.56 -3.49
C LEU A 28 10.81 5.06 -4.23
N ASN A 29 11.90 4.89 -3.49
CA ASN A 29 13.10 4.23 -3.96
C ASN A 29 13.65 3.29 -2.87
N PRO A 30 13.68 1.97 -3.09
CA PRO A 30 13.23 1.28 -4.31
C PRO A 30 11.69 1.33 -4.47
N VAL A 31 11.22 1.18 -5.72
CA VAL A 31 9.77 1.12 -6.04
C VAL A 31 9.10 -0.08 -5.38
N TYR A 32 9.85 -1.17 -5.19
CA TYR A 32 9.42 -2.37 -4.47
C TYR A 32 10.22 -2.49 -3.17
N PRO A 33 9.84 -1.79 -2.10
CA PRO A 33 10.54 -1.88 -0.82
C PRO A 33 10.47 -3.31 -0.28
N GLY A 34 11.61 -3.85 0.14
CA GLY A 34 11.71 -5.17 0.75
C GLY A 34 11.74 -5.09 2.28
N GLN A 35 11.68 -6.25 2.94
CA GLN A 35 11.97 -6.35 4.38
C GLN A 35 13.47 -6.11 4.64
N ASN A 36 13.80 -5.57 5.81
CA ASN A 36 15.18 -5.20 6.18
C ASN A 36 15.88 -4.25 5.18
N SER A 37 15.11 -3.39 4.52
CA SER A 37 15.63 -2.49 3.48
C SER A 37 15.34 -1.03 3.78
N GLY A 38 16.25 -0.16 3.33
CA GLY A 38 16.06 1.28 3.37
C GLY A 38 15.11 1.71 2.25
N VAL A 39 14.16 2.58 2.59
CA VAL A 39 13.18 3.14 1.66
C VAL A 39 13.29 4.65 1.69
N GLU A 40 13.84 5.23 0.63
CA GLU A 40 13.73 6.66 0.38
C GLU A 40 12.34 6.97 -0.18
N PHE A 41 11.79 8.11 0.22
CA PHE A 41 10.55 8.61 -0.35
C PHE A 41 10.65 10.09 -0.67
N VAL A 42 9.92 10.50 -1.70
CA VAL A 42 9.74 11.91 -2.10
C VAL A 42 8.26 12.18 -2.20
N TYR A 43 7.78 13.12 -1.39
CA TYR A 43 6.42 13.62 -1.42
C TYR A 43 6.37 14.97 -2.11
N ASN A 44 5.59 15.10 -3.17
CA ASN A 44 5.38 16.34 -3.89
C ASN A 44 4.05 16.98 -3.48
N GLN A 45 4.16 17.97 -2.60
CA GLN A 45 3.01 18.68 -2.04
C GLN A 45 2.17 19.39 -3.11
N SER A 46 2.77 19.84 -4.22
CA SER A 46 2.03 20.51 -5.30
C SER A 46 1.05 19.58 -6.03
N LEU A 47 1.20 18.26 -5.85
CA LEU A 47 0.35 17.22 -6.43
C LEU A 47 -0.64 16.64 -5.40
N SER A 48 -0.79 17.29 -4.25
CA SER A 48 -1.59 16.81 -3.11
C SER A 48 -2.69 17.79 -2.69
N SER A 49 -3.56 17.36 -1.78
CA SER A 49 -4.52 18.25 -1.11
C SER A 49 -3.85 19.29 -0.21
N LEU A 50 -2.59 19.08 0.19
CA LEU A 50 -1.84 19.97 1.08
C LEU A 50 -1.11 21.09 0.33
N ILE A 51 -1.43 21.36 -0.94
CA ILE A 51 -0.79 22.42 -1.73
C ILE A 51 -0.68 23.75 -0.98
N ARG A 52 0.55 24.30 -0.86
CA ARG A 52 0.90 25.55 -0.17
C ARG A 52 0.65 25.58 1.35
N LYS A 53 0.41 24.44 1.99
CA LYS A 53 0.31 24.28 3.45
C LYS A 53 1.68 24.01 4.08
N GLU A 54 2.00 24.66 5.19
CA GLU A 54 3.31 24.55 5.84
C GLU A 54 3.17 24.59 7.36
N PRO A 55 4.06 23.92 8.13
CA PRO A 55 5.08 22.98 7.68
C PRO A 55 4.48 21.60 7.34
N ILE A 56 4.97 20.95 6.28
CA ILE A 56 4.63 19.53 6.03
C ILE A 56 5.41 18.62 6.98
N LYS A 57 4.69 17.69 7.60
CA LYS A 57 5.23 16.59 8.41
C LYS A 57 4.76 15.27 7.85
N VAL A 58 5.40 14.18 8.29
CA VAL A 58 4.98 12.83 7.95
C VAL A 58 5.05 11.93 9.18
N ALA A 59 4.01 11.12 9.37
CA ALA A 59 4.08 9.92 10.18
C ALA A 59 4.17 8.71 9.24
N VAL A 60 5.12 7.82 9.51
CA VAL A 60 5.29 6.56 8.78
C VAL A 60 5.01 5.41 9.73
N TYR A 61 4.14 4.50 9.32
CA TYR A 61 3.78 3.30 10.06
C TYR A 61 4.36 2.08 9.36
N LEU A 62 5.24 1.37 10.04
CA LEU A 62 5.70 0.05 9.62
C LEU A 62 4.76 -0.98 10.23
N ILE A 63 4.09 -1.74 9.36
CA ILE A 63 2.96 -2.58 9.76
C ILE A 63 3.37 -4.02 9.59
N GLY A 64 3.51 -4.71 10.72
CA GLY A 64 3.67 -6.16 10.82
C GLY A 64 2.61 -6.73 11.75
N LYS A 65 2.99 -7.69 12.60
CA LYS A 65 2.15 -8.10 13.75
C LYS A 65 1.98 -6.96 14.75
N GLU A 66 3.02 -6.16 14.91
CA GLU A 66 3.01 -4.91 15.65
C GLU A 66 3.10 -3.74 14.67
N ILE A 67 2.58 -2.59 15.08
CA ILE A 67 2.68 -1.35 14.32
C ILE A 67 3.72 -0.45 14.98
N LYS A 68 4.73 -0.06 14.19
CA LYS A 68 5.77 0.86 14.63
C LYS A 68 5.56 2.20 13.93
N ALA A 69 5.28 3.24 14.71
CA ALA A 69 5.17 4.60 14.20
C ALA A 69 6.53 5.32 14.27
N MET A 70 6.84 6.10 13.24
CA MET A 70 8.02 6.96 13.20
C MET A 70 7.71 8.28 12.51
N GLU A 71 8.37 9.35 12.96
CA GLU A 71 8.27 10.68 12.36
C GLU A 71 9.63 11.10 11.81
N PRO A 72 10.00 10.65 10.59
CA PRO A 72 11.29 10.97 10.02
C PRO A 72 11.40 12.47 9.74
N THR A 73 12.59 13.04 9.96
CA THR A 73 12.88 14.41 9.55
C THR A 73 12.88 14.52 8.03
N LEU A 74 12.17 15.51 7.50
CA LEU A 74 12.07 15.76 6.07
C LEU A 74 13.11 16.79 5.62
N LYS A 75 13.75 16.52 4.48
CA LYS A 75 14.51 17.53 3.73
C LYS A 75 13.60 18.16 2.69
N HIS A 76 13.42 19.47 2.78
CA HIS A 76 12.52 20.23 1.91
C HIS A 76 13.27 20.92 0.77
N TYR A 77 12.80 20.72 -0.47
CA TYR A 77 13.31 21.35 -1.69
C TYR A 77 12.14 21.77 -2.60
N GLY A 78 11.75 23.05 -2.54
CA GLY A 78 10.71 23.61 -3.40
C GLY A 78 9.31 23.13 -3.02
N SER A 79 8.79 22.11 -3.69
CA SER A 79 7.53 21.43 -3.32
C SER A 79 7.75 19.96 -2.93
N ASN A 80 9.01 19.52 -2.91
CA ASN A 80 9.38 18.15 -2.64
C ASN A 80 9.90 18.00 -1.21
N TYR A 81 9.33 17.01 -0.51
CA TYR A 81 9.71 16.59 0.83
C TYR A 81 10.34 15.21 0.75
N LYS A 82 11.65 15.14 0.96
CA LYS A 82 12.39 13.87 0.94
C LYS A 82 12.59 13.35 2.35
N GLY A 83 12.32 12.06 2.55
CA GLY A 83 12.65 11.36 3.78
C GLY A 83 13.15 9.94 3.50
N TRP A 84 13.43 9.23 4.58
CA TRP A 84 13.91 7.86 4.54
C TRP A 84 13.42 7.09 5.76
N VAL A 85 13.12 5.81 5.57
CA VAL A 85 12.76 4.87 6.64
C VAL A 85 13.45 3.52 6.42
N GLN A 86 13.70 2.81 7.51
CA GLN A 86 14.23 1.44 7.48
C GLN A 86 13.12 0.46 7.81
N THR A 87 12.84 -0.49 6.92
CA THR A 87 11.98 -1.63 7.25
C THR A 87 12.74 -2.67 8.05
N ASP A 88 12.01 -3.49 8.80
CA ASP A 88 12.56 -4.64 9.52
C ASP A 88 12.04 -5.97 8.95
N SER A 89 12.48 -7.08 9.54
CA SER A 89 12.11 -8.44 9.13
C SER A 89 10.62 -8.77 9.27
N THR A 90 9.86 -7.95 9.99
CA THR A 90 8.44 -8.19 10.29
C THR A 90 7.52 -7.23 9.53
N THR A 91 8.08 -6.27 8.80
CA THR A 91 7.31 -5.25 8.08
C THR A 91 6.65 -5.90 6.86
N ASN A 92 5.31 -5.82 6.80
CA ASN A 92 4.48 -6.35 5.71
C ASN A 92 3.90 -5.23 4.83
N ALA A 93 3.67 -4.06 5.41
CA ALA A 93 3.25 -2.85 4.72
C ALA A 93 3.87 -1.60 5.34
N ILE A 94 3.91 -0.51 4.57
CA ILE A 94 4.33 0.81 5.01
C ILE A 94 3.17 1.77 4.73
N ALA A 95 2.69 2.50 5.73
CA ALA A 95 1.71 3.56 5.52
C ALA A 95 2.33 4.94 5.78
N PHE A 96 2.12 5.87 4.86
CA PHE A 96 2.54 7.27 5.00
C PHE A 96 1.34 8.16 5.27
N VAL A 97 1.46 9.05 6.26
CA VAL A 97 0.46 10.08 6.56
C VAL A 97 1.17 11.42 6.52
N PHE A 98 0.99 12.14 5.42
CA PHE A 98 1.48 13.51 5.28
C PHE A 98 0.44 14.48 5.85
N TYR A 99 0.90 15.47 6.61
CA TYR A 99 0.00 16.42 7.25
C TYR A 99 0.62 17.81 7.43
N ALA A 100 -0.23 18.83 7.49
CA ALA A 100 0.12 20.20 7.86
C ALA A 100 -0.89 20.72 8.88
N GLY A 101 -0.43 20.98 10.11
CA GLY A 101 -1.35 21.23 11.22
C GLY A 101 -2.23 20.00 11.46
N GLU A 102 -3.55 20.18 11.38
CA GLU A 102 -4.55 19.12 11.54
C GLU A 102 -5.00 18.51 10.19
N GLU A 103 -4.63 19.12 9.06
CA GLU A 103 -5.02 18.66 7.73
C GLU A 103 -4.13 17.51 7.29
N LYS A 104 -4.72 16.36 6.92
CA LYS A 104 -4.03 15.18 6.37
C LYS A 104 -4.22 15.12 4.85
N ASP A 105 -3.20 14.64 4.15
CA ASP A 105 -3.34 14.18 2.77
C ASP A 105 -3.81 12.72 2.75
N VAL A 106 -5.08 12.54 2.41
CA VAL A 106 -5.76 11.23 2.38
C VAL A 106 -5.65 10.54 1.02
N ASN A 107 -4.92 11.11 0.05
CA ASN A 107 -4.75 10.57 -1.31
C ASN A 107 -6.10 10.18 -1.97
N ALA A 108 -7.06 11.11 -1.99
CA ALA A 108 -8.43 10.85 -2.47
C ALA A 108 -9.08 9.63 -1.78
N ASN A 109 -8.97 9.55 -0.46
CA ASN A 109 -9.45 8.47 0.43
C ASN A 109 -8.80 7.09 0.18
N LYS A 110 -7.70 7.04 -0.57
CA LYS A 110 -6.94 5.80 -0.83
C LYS A 110 -5.77 5.61 0.14
N GLY A 111 -5.39 6.66 0.87
CA GLY A 111 -4.19 6.68 1.71
C GLY A 111 -2.91 6.40 0.92
N TYR A 112 -1.79 6.32 1.62
CA TYR A 112 -0.50 5.93 1.06
C TYR A 112 -0.04 4.62 1.69
N VAL A 113 -0.70 3.51 1.35
CA VAL A 113 -0.35 2.16 1.84
C VAL A 113 0.47 1.42 0.78
N VAL A 114 1.70 1.09 1.13
CA VAL A 114 2.69 0.47 0.26
C VAL A 114 2.94 -0.97 0.71
N PRO A 115 2.79 -1.97 -0.16
CA PRO A 115 3.19 -3.34 0.16
C PRO A 115 4.70 -3.42 0.39
N VAL A 116 5.12 -4.31 1.28
CA VAL A 116 6.50 -4.79 1.27
C VAL A 116 6.59 -6.02 0.38
N TYR A 117 7.66 -6.11 -0.41
CA TYR A 117 7.81 -7.07 -1.48
C TYR A 117 8.88 -8.12 -1.17
N ASN A 118 8.68 -9.31 -1.72
CA ASN A 118 9.66 -10.38 -1.74
C ASN A 118 10.64 -10.21 -2.92
N ASN A 119 11.61 -11.13 -3.04
CA ASN A 119 12.61 -11.11 -4.13
C ASN A 119 12.02 -11.27 -5.54
N LYS A 120 10.78 -11.77 -5.66
CA LYS A 120 10.05 -11.89 -6.92
C LYS A 120 9.25 -10.62 -7.27
N LYS A 121 9.39 -9.56 -6.45
CA LYS A 121 8.61 -8.30 -6.56
C LYS A 121 7.10 -8.53 -6.41
N GLU A 122 6.74 -9.50 -5.59
CA GLU A 122 5.36 -9.76 -5.17
C GLU A 122 5.20 -9.32 -3.71
N PRO A 123 4.04 -8.79 -3.29
CA PRO A 123 3.80 -8.52 -1.88
C PRO A 123 4.09 -9.76 -1.02
N VAL A 124 4.70 -9.57 0.15
CA VAL A 124 4.88 -10.66 1.12
C VAL A 124 3.51 -11.13 1.61
N SER A 125 3.32 -12.42 1.91
CA SER A 125 1.99 -12.97 2.25
C SER A 125 1.31 -12.23 3.42
N GLY A 126 2.10 -11.75 4.39
CA GLY A 126 1.59 -10.96 5.52
C GLY A 126 1.01 -9.59 5.14
N TYR A 127 1.29 -9.08 3.93
CA TYR A 127 0.71 -7.82 3.43
C TYR A 127 -0.80 -7.89 3.38
N TYR A 128 -1.35 -9.00 2.88
CA TYR A 128 -2.78 -9.10 2.60
C TYR A 128 -3.61 -9.01 3.88
N GLY A 129 -3.20 -9.69 4.95
CA GLY A 129 -3.83 -9.54 6.27
C GLY A 129 -3.63 -8.17 6.90
N ALA A 130 -2.43 -7.59 6.77
CA ALA A 130 -2.13 -6.25 7.29
C ALA A 130 -2.98 -5.17 6.61
N ALA A 131 -3.03 -5.17 5.28
CA ALA A 131 -3.82 -4.24 4.50
C ALA A 131 -5.33 -4.44 4.73
N ALA A 132 -5.81 -5.68 4.86
CA ALA A 132 -7.20 -5.95 5.21
C ALA A 132 -7.59 -5.35 6.56
N ASN A 133 -6.74 -5.46 7.60
CA ASN A 133 -6.99 -4.82 8.89
C ASN A 133 -7.04 -3.29 8.79
N LEU A 134 -6.13 -2.69 8.01
CA LEU A 134 -6.14 -1.23 7.79
C LEU A 134 -7.46 -0.79 7.14
N TRP A 135 -7.88 -1.45 6.07
CA TRP A 135 -9.12 -1.12 5.37
C TRP A 135 -10.38 -1.52 6.14
N GLY A 136 -10.26 -2.50 7.02
CA GLY A 136 -11.35 -3.18 7.69
C GLY A 136 -12.05 -2.40 8.81
N GLY A 137 -11.35 -1.49 9.49
CA GLY A 137 -11.95 -0.61 10.49
C GLY A 137 -11.03 -0.14 11.62
N GLY A 138 -11.49 0.89 12.36
CA GLY A 138 -10.93 1.44 13.61
C GLY A 138 -9.58 2.16 13.50
N MET A 139 -8.64 1.55 12.80
CA MET A 139 -7.25 1.99 12.68
C MET A 139 -7.04 2.89 11.45
N SER A 140 -7.81 2.69 10.38
CA SER A 140 -7.79 3.48 9.14
C SER A 140 -8.08 4.95 9.39
N ASP A 141 -9.20 5.24 10.04
CA ASP A 141 -9.64 6.62 10.25
C ASP A 141 -8.73 7.33 11.26
N TYR A 142 -8.51 6.68 12.41
CA TYR A 142 -7.70 7.25 13.49
C TYR A 142 -6.25 7.57 13.05
N PHE A 143 -5.56 6.60 12.43
CA PHE A 143 -4.16 6.80 12.04
C PHE A 143 -4.03 7.42 10.66
N LEU A 144 -4.67 6.84 9.64
CA LEU A 144 -4.46 7.23 8.24
C LEU A 144 -5.39 8.34 7.77
N GLY A 145 -6.46 8.66 8.52
CA GLY A 145 -7.48 9.61 8.09
C GLY A 145 -8.28 9.14 6.89
N ILE A 146 -8.33 7.81 6.65
CA ILE A 146 -9.11 7.22 5.57
C ILE A 146 -10.34 6.54 6.13
N GLU A 147 -11.45 6.62 5.41
CA GLU A 147 -12.66 5.88 5.79
C GLU A 147 -12.42 4.38 5.66
N ALA A 148 -12.90 3.63 6.65
CA ALA A 148 -12.91 2.18 6.59
C ALA A 148 -13.71 1.73 5.35
N ASN A 149 -13.17 0.74 4.65
CA ASN A 149 -13.77 0.18 3.45
C ASN A 149 -13.65 -1.35 3.48
N THR A 150 -14.68 -1.99 4.01
CA THR A 150 -14.76 -3.46 4.13
C THR A 150 -14.74 -4.16 2.78
N GLY A 151 -15.23 -3.51 1.71
CA GLY A 151 -15.14 -4.01 0.35
C GLY A 151 -13.68 -4.12 -0.12
N VAL A 152 -12.87 -3.09 0.11
CA VAL A 152 -11.42 -3.13 -0.20
C VAL A 152 -10.71 -4.14 0.69
N ALA A 153 -11.06 -4.21 1.98
CA ALA A 153 -10.49 -5.19 2.89
C ALA A 153 -10.71 -6.63 2.40
N LEU A 154 -11.94 -6.98 2.02
CA LEU A 154 -12.28 -8.29 1.47
C LEU A 154 -11.57 -8.54 0.13
N MET A 155 -11.52 -7.56 -0.76
CA MET A 155 -10.80 -7.69 -2.05
C MET A 155 -9.32 -8.02 -1.87
N VAL A 156 -8.65 -7.37 -0.92
CA VAL A 156 -7.23 -7.62 -0.63
C VAL A 156 -7.03 -9.03 -0.05
N LEU A 157 -7.94 -9.50 0.80
CA LEU A 157 -7.89 -10.87 1.30
C LEU A 157 -8.09 -11.91 0.18
N GLU A 158 -9.06 -11.71 -0.71
CA GLU A 158 -9.28 -12.59 -1.86
C GLU A 158 -8.06 -12.63 -2.78
N GLU A 159 -7.40 -11.47 -3.01
CA GLU A 159 -6.14 -11.41 -3.75
C GLU A 159 -5.05 -12.24 -3.06
N GLY A 160 -4.94 -12.13 -1.73
CA GLY A 160 -4.00 -12.91 -0.93
C GLY A 160 -4.18 -14.40 -1.12
N ILE A 161 -5.42 -14.91 -1.00
CA ILE A 161 -5.73 -16.33 -1.23
C ILE A 161 -5.40 -16.76 -2.66
N ALA A 162 -5.70 -15.93 -3.65
CA ALA A 162 -5.43 -16.25 -5.05
C ALA A 162 -3.92 -16.36 -5.33
N LYS A 163 -3.09 -15.56 -4.64
CA LYS A 163 -1.64 -15.55 -4.77
C LYS A 163 -0.95 -16.61 -3.93
N ASP A 164 -1.47 -16.86 -2.73
CA ASP A 164 -0.95 -17.83 -1.77
C ASP A 164 -2.11 -18.62 -1.16
N PRO A 165 -2.54 -19.74 -1.79
CA PRO A 165 -3.66 -20.54 -1.30
C PRO A 165 -3.46 -21.12 0.10
N GLN A 166 -2.23 -21.17 0.61
CA GLN A 166 -1.94 -21.63 1.97
C GLN A 166 -2.51 -20.69 3.03
N LEU A 167 -2.73 -19.41 2.70
CA LEU A 167 -3.33 -18.42 3.60
C LEU A 167 -4.73 -18.83 4.10
N LYS A 168 -5.44 -19.71 3.38
CA LYS A 168 -6.70 -20.33 3.85
C LYS A 168 -6.56 -21.14 5.14
N TYR A 169 -5.35 -21.50 5.52
CA TYR A 169 -5.05 -22.28 6.72
C TYR A 169 -4.30 -21.49 7.77
N ASP A 170 -3.97 -20.22 7.49
CA ASP A 170 -3.32 -19.33 8.44
C ASP A 170 -4.39 -18.71 9.38
N PRO A 171 -4.33 -18.98 10.70
CA PRO A 171 -5.35 -18.48 11.63
C PRO A 171 -5.38 -16.96 11.76
N GLU A 172 -4.24 -16.28 11.64
CA GLU A 172 -4.16 -14.82 11.73
C GLU A 172 -4.79 -14.18 10.50
N PHE A 173 -4.53 -14.74 9.32
CA PHE A 173 -5.13 -14.32 8.07
C PHE A 173 -6.64 -14.56 8.04
N LEU A 174 -7.10 -15.76 8.44
CA LEU A 174 -8.53 -16.10 8.54
C LEU A 174 -9.26 -15.26 9.58
N GLY A 175 -8.61 -14.89 10.68
CA GLY A 175 -9.19 -13.98 11.67
C GLY A 175 -9.69 -12.68 11.03
N ASN A 176 -8.97 -12.17 10.03
CA ASN A 176 -9.37 -10.96 9.30
C ASN A 176 -10.62 -11.19 8.44
N TYR A 177 -10.81 -12.38 7.88
CA TYR A 177 -12.02 -12.73 7.12
C TYR A 177 -13.28 -12.72 7.97
N PHE A 178 -13.18 -13.12 9.24
CA PHE A 178 -14.32 -13.22 10.15
C PHE A 178 -14.62 -11.95 10.93
N ASN A 179 -13.79 -10.91 10.77
CA ASN A 179 -13.96 -9.61 11.44
C ASN A 179 -14.83 -8.62 10.63
N PHE A 180 -15.42 -9.05 9.50
CA PHE A 180 -16.28 -8.25 8.62
C PHE A 180 -17.72 -8.75 8.60
#